data_AF-A0A4V1NX01-F1
#
_entry.id   AF-A0A4V1NX01-F1
#
_cell.length_a   1.000
_cell.length_b   1.000
_cell.length_c   1.000
_cell.angle_alpha   90.00
_cell.angle_beta   90.00
_cell.angle_gamma   90.00
#
_symmetry.space_group_name_H-M   'P 1'
#
loop_
_entity.id
_entity.type
_entity.pdbx_description
1 polymer ?
#
loop_
_entity_poly.entity_id
_entity_poly.type
_entity_poly.pdbx_seq_one_letter_code
_entity_poly.pdbx_strand_id
1 'polypeptide(L)'
;MLLRYCVLIRWEPWDTSPKRSQNHLISKRRRKLDFRRNTSVKWLQWLTILVILTGCGAEPPQTDWTLSPTFLSDGKSLRGVPEHLAIEDKPFFAEERDEYIWYFWGSSAELAGKLTAVAVHQETGRTLTLIDRSFMVPVKPLHGADNHTSSILSLPLAGLWRIDAYINGQMFGNIIIEVQE
;
A
#
# COMPACT_ATOMS: atom_id res chain seq x y z
N MET A 1 56.87 -6.32 26.20
CA MET A 1 56.48 -5.07 26.88
C MET A 1 54.95 -4.97 26.75
N LEU A 2 54.13 -5.44 27.70
CA LEU A 2 53.81 -4.86 29.03
C LEU A 2 53.42 -3.37 28.86
N LEU A 3 52.22 -2.85 29.14
CA LEU A 3 51.15 -3.11 30.13
C LEU A 3 49.79 -2.63 29.53
N ARG A 4 48.57 -3.15 29.75
CA ARG A 4 47.76 -3.50 30.94
C ARG A 4 47.54 -2.38 31.99
N TYR A 5 46.38 -1.70 31.92
CA TYR A 5 45.56 -1.14 33.03
C TYR A 5 44.15 -0.89 32.41
N CYS A 6 42.97 -1.42 32.79
CA CYS A 6 42.32 -1.91 34.02
C CYS A 6 41.90 -0.81 35.00
N VAL A 7 40.59 -0.48 35.06
CA VAL A 7 39.69 -0.12 36.20
C VAL A 7 38.26 -0.07 35.60
N LEU A 8 37.20 -0.86 35.89
CA LEU A 8 36.52 -1.38 37.09
C LEU A 8 35.83 -0.35 38.00
N ILE A 9 34.55 -0.03 37.74
CA ILE A 9 33.50 0.36 38.71
C ILE A 9 32.14 -0.01 38.04
N ARG A 10 31.27 -0.94 38.45
CA ARG A 10 30.68 -1.45 39.71
C ARG A 10 29.27 -0.88 39.98
N TRP A 11 28.27 -1.75 39.76
CA TRP A 11 26.98 -2.00 40.47
C TRP A 11 26.14 -0.85 41.03
N GLU A 12 24.82 -0.87 40.74
CA GLU A 12 23.72 -0.97 41.73
C GLU A 12 22.42 -1.52 41.07
N PRO A 13 21.74 -2.51 41.68
CA PRO A 13 20.31 -2.75 41.51
C PRO A 13 19.58 -2.59 42.85
N TRP A 14 18.49 -1.80 42.85
CA TRP A 14 17.53 -1.70 43.96
C TRP A 14 16.28 -2.48 43.54
N ASP A 15 16.04 -3.64 44.12
CA ASP A 15 15.35 -3.92 45.40
C ASP A 15 13.82 -3.94 45.29
N THR A 16 13.32 -5.08 45.75
CA THR A 16 11.95 -5.55 45.85
C THR A 16 11.22 -4.93 47.04
N SER A 17 9.91 -4.67 46.93
CA SER A 17 8.97 -5.07 47.98
C SER A 17 7.50 -5.01 47.53
N PRO A 18 6.65 -5.97 47.95
CA PRO A 18 5.22 -5.97 47.71
C PRO A 18 4.44 -5.41 48.91
N LYS A 19 3.27 -4.79 48.70
CA LYS A 19 2.28 -4.60 49.77
C LYS A 19 0.87 -5.02 49.36
N ARG A 20 0.49 -6.15 49.96
CA ARG A 20 -0.83 -6.69 50.26
C ARG A 20 -1.66 -5.68 51.08
N SER A 21 -2.93 -5.52 50.75
CA SER A 21 -3.96 -5.22 51.75
C SER A 21 -5.29 -5.83 51.30
N GLN A 22 -5.87 -6.62 52.19
CA GLN A 22 -7.13 -7.31 52.04
C GLN A 22 -8.24 -6.62 52.86
N ASN A 23 -9.48 -6.86 52.41
CA ASN A 23 -10.72 -6.92 53.18
C ASN A 23 -11.36 -5.59 53.65
N HIS A 24 -12.58 -5.34 53.18
CA HIS A 24 -13.70 -5.28 54.13
C HIS A 24 -15.03 -5.70 53.49
N LEU A 25 -15.57 -6.80 54.00
CA LEU A 25 -16.96 -7.20 53.88
C LEU A 25 -17.82 -6.22 54.68
N ILE A 26 -18.95 -5.74 54.11
CA ILE A 26 -20.11 -5.31 54.89
C ILE A 26 -21.39 -5.85 54.24
N SER A 27 -22.21 -6.37 55.15
CA SER A 27 -23.42 -7.16 55.05
C SER A 27 -24.69 -6.40 54.62
N LYS A 28 -25.55 -7.13 53.89
CA LYS A 28 -27.02 -7.24 54.00
C LYS A 28 -27.81 -6.06 54.62
N ARG A 29 -28.78 -5.53 53.84
CA ARG A 29 -30.20 -5.48 54.28
C ARG A 29 -31.17 -5.26 53.10
N ARG A 30 -32.05 -6.24 52.89
CA ARG A 30 -33.24 -6.12 52.02
C ARG A 30 -34.25 -5.19 52.71
N ARG A 31 -34.79 -4.23 51.96
CA ARG A 31 -36.15 -3.74 52.16
C ARG A 31 -36.87 -3.79 50.82
N LYS A 32 -37.77 -4.77 50.70
CA LYS A 32 -38.84 -4.75 49.71
C LYS A 32 -39.71 -3.53 50.01
N LEU A 33 -39.88 -2.67 49.02
CA LEU A 33 -40.99 -1.73 48.99
C LEU A 33 -41.75 -2.01 47.70
N ASP A 34 -42.80 -2.81 47.84
CA ASP A 34 -43.75 -3.07 46.76
C ASP A 34 -44.63 -1.82 46.60
N PHE A 35 -44.37 -1.01 45.57
CA PHE A 35 -45.29 0.05 45.14
C PHE A 35 -45.93 -0.37 43.81
N ARG A 36 -47.25 -0.57 43.87
CA ARG A 36 -48.09 -1.18 42.86
C ARG A 36 -48.82 -0.09 42.05
N ARG A 37 -48.85 -0.28 40.72
CA ARG A 37 -49.71 0.33 39.67
C ARG A 37 -49.35 1.76 39.25
N ASN A 38 -48.88 2.00 38.02
CA ASN A 38 -49.49 1.86 36.69
C ASN A 38 -50.03 3.21 36.21
N THR A 39 -49.37 3.82 35.22
CA THR A 39 -50.00 4.34 33.99
C THR A 39 -48.96 5.07 33.11
N SER A 40 -49.09 4.88 31.80
CA SER A 40 -48.45 5.64 30.71
C SER A 40 -47.01 5.30 30.30
N VAL A 41 -46.80 4.04 29.96
CA VAL A 41 -45.73 3.64 29.03
C VAL A 41 -46.18 3.97 27.59
N LYS A 42 -46.19 5.26 27.23
CA LYS A 42 -46.32 5.71 25.83
C LYS A 42 -45.39 6.87 25.45
N TRP A 43 -44.42 7.17 26.30
CA TRP A 43 -43.42 8.21 26.06
C TRP A 43 -42.00 7.72 26.32
N LEU A 44 -41.73 6.46 25.99
CA LEU A 44 -40.38 5.90 26.04
C LEU A 44 -40.18 4.79 24.99
N GLN A 45 -40.77 4.96 23.81
CA GLN A 45 -40.44 4.17 22.62
C GLN A 45 -39.87 5.02 21.47
N TRP A 46 -39.60 6.30 21.71
CA TRP A 46 -39.02 7.23 20.73
C TRP A 46 -37.58 7.64 21.06
N LEU A 47 -36.87 6.87 21.91
CA LEU A 47 -35.49 7.14 22.32
C LEU A 47 -34.59 5.88 22.25
N THR A 48 -34.88 4.96 21.34
CA THR A 48 -33.99 3.85 20.97
C THR A 48 -33.83 3.75 19.46
N ILE A 49 -33.56 4.86 18.80
CA ILE A 49 -33.01 4.90 17.44
C ILE A 49 -31.88 5.93 17.47
N LEU A 50 -30.68 5.55 17.93
CA LEU A 50 -29.42 6.20 17.52
C LEU A 50 -28.18 5.52 18.10
N VAL A 51 -27.97 4.24 17.80
CA VAL A 51 -26.61 3.67 17.82
C VAL A 51 -26.47 2.71 16.63
N ILE A 52 -26.61 3.22 15.41
CA ILE A 52 -26.00 2.56 14.26
C ILE A 52 -24.63 3.24 14.13
N LEU A 53 -23.61 2.59 14.69
CA LEU A 53 -22.22 2.91 14.41
C LEU A 53 -22.00 2.67 12.92
N THR A 54 -22.18 3.72 12.12
CA THR A 54 -21.64 3.78 10.76
C THR A 54 -20.12 3.80 10.90
N GLY A 55 -19.53 2.60 10.97
CA GLY A 55 -18.12 2.42 10.73
C GLY A 55 -17.86 2.86 9.30
N CYS A 56 -17.15 3.99 9.14
CA CYS A 56 -16.58 4.35 7.86
C CYS A 56 -15.44 3.36 7.62
N GLY A 57 -15.75 2.21 7.04
CA GLY A 57 -14.74 1.42 6.37
C GLY A 57 -14.22 2.28 5.24
N ALA A 58 -12.97 2.72 5.32
CA ALA A 58 -12.31 3.33 4.18
C ALA A 58 -12.34 2.26 3.08
N GLU A 59 -13.21 2.45 2.08
CA GLU A 59 -13.16 1.64 0.87
C GLU A 59 -11.75 1.79 0.29
N PRO A 60 -11.09 0.68 -0.10
CA PRO A 60 -9.84 0.78 -0.84
C PRO A 60 -10.09 1.69 -2.05
N PRO A 61 -9.14 2.55 -2.42
CA PRO A 61 -9.31 3.47 -3.55
C PRO A 61 -9.79 2.66 -4.76
N GLN A 62 -11.01 2.95 -5.22
CA GLN A 62 -11.64 2.32 -6.37
C GLN A 62 -10.75 2.63 -7.58
N THR A 63 -9.81 1.73 -7.86
CA THR A 63 -9.01 1.78 -9.07
C THR A 63 -9.92 1.30 -10.18
N ASP A 64 -10.17 2.16 -11.17
CA ASP A 64 -10.82 1.71 -12.39
C ASP A 64 -9.87 0.74 -13.11
N TRP A 65 -10.20 -0.55 -13.10
CA TRP A 65 -9.40 -1.62 -13.72
C TRP A 65 -9.62 -1.65 -15.24
N THR A 66 -9.47 -0.50 -15.87
CA THR A 66 -9.62 -0.35 -17.31
C THR A 66 -8.25 -0.44 -17.98
N LEU A 67 -8.14 -1.29 -18.98
CA LEU A 67 -6.91 -1.48 -19.75
C LEU A 67 -6.40 -0.13 -20.28
N SER A 68 -5.12 0.17 -20.06
CA SER A 68 -4.54 1.44 -20.52
C SER A 68 -4.63 1.54 -22.04
N PRO A 69 -4.95 2.72 -22.59
CA PRO A 69 -5.10 2.90 -24.03
C PRO A 69 -3.77 2.71 -24.75
N THR A 70 -3.87 2.41 -26.05
CA THR A 70 -2.72 2.41 -26.95
C THR A 70 -2.65 3.71 -27.73
N PHE A 71 -1.44 4.15 -28.04
CA PHE A 71 -1.20 5.35 -28.83
C PHE A 71 0.10 5.21 -29.63
N LEU A 72 0.22 6.02 -30.68
CA LEU A 72 1.43 6.09 -31.49
C LEU A 72 2.33 7.21 -30.99
N SER A 73 3.62 6.92 -30.80
CA SER A 73 4.66 7.90 -30.53
C SER A 73 5.82 7.66 -31.47
N ASP A 74 6.11 8.64 -32.34
CA ASP A 74 7.19 8.56 -33.35
C ASP A 74 7.19 7.23 -34.14
N GLY A 75 6.00 6.81 -34.58
CA GLY A 75 5.79 5.57 -35.34
C GLY A 75 5.80 4.27 -34.51
N LYS A 76 6.00 4.34 -33.20
CA LYS A 76 5.95 3.18 -32.28
C LYS A 76 4.59 3.08 -31.58
N SER A 77 3.98 1.89 -31.57
CA SER A 77 2.78 1.61 -30.76
C SER A 77 3.17 1.39 -29.30
N LEU A 78 2.58 2.18 -28.42
CA LEU A 78 2.82 2.17 -26.99
C LEU A 78 1.50 2.06 -26.22
N ARG A 79 1.56 1.51 -25.01
CA ARG A 79 0.43 1.39 -24.09
C ARG A 79 0.69 2.16 -22.80
N GLY A 80 -0.23 3.02 -22.41
CA GLY A 80 -0.11 3.81 -21.18
C GLY A 80 -0.82 5.15 -21.25
N VAL A 81 -0.23 6.15 -20.61
CA VAL A 81 -0.73 7.52 -20.57
C VAL A 81 0.16 8.38 -21.48
N PRO A 82 -0.39 8.96 -22.57
CA PRO A 82 0.36 9.84 -23.46
C PRO A 82 1.07 10.99 -22.72
N GLU A 83 2.27 11.35 -23.16
CA GLU A 83 3.11 12.41 -22.56
C GLU A 83 3.38 12.21 -21.06
N HIS A 84 3.39 10.96 -20.59
CA HIS A 84 3.62 10.67 -19.17
C HIS A 84 4.38 9.35 -18.95
N LEU A 85 3.71 8.20 -19.09
CA LEU A 85 4.29 6.88 -18.86
C LEU A 85 3.69 5.86 -19.83
N ALA A 86 4.54 5.11 -20.52
CA ALA A 86 4.10 4.01 -21.37
C ALA A 86 5.07 2.83 -21.40
N ILE A 87 4.57 1.70 -21.85
CA ILE A 87 5.33 0.49 -22.17
C ILE A 87 5.11 0.12 -23.64
N GLU A 88 6.04 -0.58 -24.23
CA GLU A 88 5.86 -1.17 -25.56
C GLU A 88 4.55 -1.99 -25.64
N ASP A 89 3.74 -1.73 -26.67
CA ASP A 89 2.46 -2.41 -26.88
C ASP A 89 2.67 -3.81 -27.49
N LYS A 90 3.26 -4.69 -26.69
CA LYS A 90 3.46 -6.11 -26.97
C LYS A 90 2.58 -6.92 -26.01
N PRO A 91 1.98 -8.05 -26.43
CA PRO A 91 1.23 -8.92 -25.53
C PRO A 91 2.11 -9.42 -24.37
N PHE A 92 1.46 -9.73 -23.25
CA PHE A 92 2.06 -10.39 -22.09
C PHE A 92 1.45 -11.78 -21.99
N PHE A 93 2.29 -12.79 -21.75
CA PHE A 93 1.85 -14.17 -21.48
C PHE A 93 2.26 -14.57 -20.07
N ALA A 94 1.42 -15.33 -19.40
CA ALA A 94 1.65 -15.77 -18.04
C ALA A 94 2.90 -16.66 -17.97
N GLU A 95 3.69 -16.49 -16.92
CA GLU A 95 4.93 -17.23 -16.63
C GLU A 95 6.09 -17.03 -17.63
N GLU A 96 5.84 -16.35 -18.76
CA GLU A 96 6.88 -16.02 -19.73
C GLU A 96 7.82 -14.93 -19.21
N ARG A 97 9.03 -14.90 -19.79
CA ARG A 97 10.05 -13.90 -19.50
C ARG A 97 10.40 -13.17 -20.78
N ASP A 98 10.05 -11.90 -20.82
CA ASP A 98 10.16 -11.11 -22.02
C ASP A 98 10.72 -9.71 -21.73
N GLU A 99 11.50 -9.18 -22.67
CA GLU A 99 11.98 -7.80 -22.58
C GLU A 99 10.89 -6.83 -23.02
N TYR A 100 10.72 -5.75 -22.26
CA TYR A 100 9.86 -4.62 -22.58
C TYR A 100 10.62 -3.31 -22.39
N ILE A 101 10.35 -2.37 -23.28
CA ILE A 101 10.86 -1.00 -23.20
C ILE A 101 9.81 -0.11 -22.56
N TRP A 102 10.23 0.66 -21.56
CA TRP A 102 9.46 1.67 -20.86
C TRP A 102 9.83 3.05 -21.38
N TYR A 103 8.84 3.92 -21.51
CA TYR A 103 8.95 5.28 -22.04
C TYR A 103 8.43 6.27 -21.01
N PHE A 104 9.23 7.30 -20.73
CA PHE A 104 8.94 8.31 -19.71
C PHE A 104 9.03 9.70 -20.34
N TRP A 105 8.03 10.53 -20.06
CA TRP A 105 8.01 11.94 -20.43
C TRP A 105 8.06 12.78 -19.16
N GLY A 106 8.88 13.83 -19.18
CA GLY A 106 9.12 14.66 -18.03
C GLY A 106 10.52 15.28 -18.04
N SER A 107 10.70 16.27 -17.17
CA SER A 107 11.98 16.94 -17.02
C SER A 107 13.05 15.99 -16.48
N SER A 108 14.32 16.30 -16.75
CA SER A 108 15.44 15.52 -16.21
C SER A 108 15.44 15.44 -14.69
N ALA A 109 14.85 16.41 -14.00
CA ALA A 109 14.72 16.42 -12.55
C ALA A 109 13.61 15.47 -12.06
N GLU A 110 12.46 15.43 -12.74
CA GLU A 110 11.37 14.49 -12.43
C GLU A 110 11.78 13.04 -12.72
N LEU A 111 12.57 12.86 -13.77
CA LEU A 111 13.07 11.57 -14.19
C LEU A 111 14.40 11.21 -13.52
N ALA A 112 14.83 11.91 -12.46
CA ALA A 112 16.09 11.61 -11.78
C ALA A 112 15.93 10.57 -10.66
N GLY A 113 16.76 9.52 -10.69
CA GLY A 113 17.01 8.65 -9.52
C GLY A 113 16.58 7.19 -9.67
N LYS A 114 16.05 6.62 -8.58
CA LYS A 114 15.68 5.20 -8.48
C LYS A 114 14.31 4.95 -9.10
N LEU A 115 14.24 4.03 -10.05
CA LEU A 115 12.99 3.54 -10.60
C LEU A 115 12.57 2.28 -9.83
N THR A 116 11.35 2.30 -9.33
CA THR A 116 10.68 1.14 -8.76
C THR A 116 9.36 0.92 -9.50
N ALA A 117 9.10 -0.29 -9.99
CA ALA A 117 7.84 -0.65 -10.62
C ALA A 117 7.21 -1.81 -9.85
N VAL A 118 5.95 -1.65 -9.43
CA VAL A 118 5.21 -2.63 -8.63
C VAL A 118 3.94 -3.02 -9.37
N ALA A 119 3.78 -4.30 -9.67
CA ALA A 119 2.60 -4.86 -10.30
C ALA A 119 1.64 -5.44 -9.27
N VAL A 120 0.34 -5.18 -9.42
CA VAL A 120 -0.74 -5.71 -8.59
C VAL A 120 -1.77 -6.40 -9.49
N HIS A 121 -2.06 -7.66 -9.19
CA HIS A 121 -3.08 -8.43 -9.90
C HIS A 121 -4.49 -8.07 -9.40
N GLN A 122 -5.43 -7.86 -10.33
CA GLN A 122 -6.79 -7.42 -10.02
C GLN A 122 -7.52 -8.36 -9.05
N GLU A 123 -7.58 -9.65 -9.40
CA GLU A 123 -8.47 -10.59 -8.70
C GLU A 123 -7.86 -11.13 -7.42
N THR A 124 -6.55 -11.38 -7.43
CA THR A 124 -5.84 -12.04 -6.31
C THR A 124 -5.17 -11.06 -5.37
N GLY A 125 -5.03 -9.79 -5.76
CA GLY A 125 -4.25 -8.79 -5.03
C GLY A 125 -2.74 -9.11 -4.96
N ARG A 126 -2.28 -10.11 -5.73
CA ARG A 126 -0.87 -10.52 -5.74
C ARG A 126 -0.02 -9.35 -6.19
N THR A 127 1.00 -9.02 -5.39
CA THR A 127 1.90 -7.90 -5.65
C THR A 127 3.30 -8.40 -5.98
N LEU A 128 3.94 -7.81 -6.99
CA LEU A 128 5.28 -8.16 -7.46
C LEU A 128 6.09 -6.89 -7.73
N THR A 129 7.35 -6.87 -7.32
CA THR A 129 8.28 -5.80 -7.73
C THR A 129 8.93 -6.22 -9.04
N LEU A 130 8.61 -5.50 -10.12
CA LEU A 130 9.12 -5.76 -11.46
C LEU A 130 10.48 -5.13 -11.70
N ILE A 131 10.68 -3.93 -11.16
CA ILE A 131 11.91 -3.15 -11.29
C ILE A 131 12.20 -2.57 -9.92
N ASP A 132 13.44 -2.69 -9.46
CA ASP A 132 13.91 -1.97 -8.28
C ASP A 132 15.37 -1.60 -8.43
N ARG A 133 15.65 -0.48 -9.11
CA ARG A 133 17.02 -0.15 -9.49
C ARG A 133 17.29 1.33 -9.78
N SER A 134 18.52 1.76 -9.47
CA SER A 134 18.99 3.15 -9.68
C SER A 134 19.54 3.32 -11.09
N PHE A 135 18.77 3.95 -11.98
CA PHE A 135 19.16 4.03 -13.40
C PHE A 135 18.80 5.35 -14.10
N MET A 136 17.96 6.21 -13.53
CA MET A 136 17.40 7.32 -14.31
C MET A 136 18.30 8.57 -14.27
N VAL A 137 19.52 8.40 -14.77
CA VAL A 137 20.42 9.42 -15.35
C VAL A 137 21.51 8.62 -16.09
N PRO A 138 21.95 9.00 -17.30
CA PRO A 138 21.55 10.17 -18.09
C PRO A 138 20.20 10.00 -18.82
N VAL A 139 19.63 11.13 -19.24
CA VAL A 139 18.45 11.18 -20.12
C VAL A 139 18.81 10.56 -21.47
N LYS A 140 18.01 9.61 -21.94
CA LYS A 140 18.20 8.94 -23.24
C LYS A 140 16.88 8.95 -24.01
N PRO A 141 16.59 10.01 -24.78
CA PRO A 141 15.34 10.12 -25.52
C PRO A 141 15.18 8.98 -26.54
N LEU A 142 13.96 8.51 -26.73
CA LEU A 142 13.64 7.45 -27.70
C LEU A 142 12.16 7.50 -28.09
N HIS A 143 11.87 7.45 -29.39
CA HIS A 143 10.51 7.43 -29.95
C HIS A 143 9.57 8.49 -29.36
N GLY A 144 10.05 9.73 -29.25
CA GLY A 144 9.29 10.86 -28.71
C GLY A 144 9.30 10.99 -27.17
N ALA A 145 9.71 9.96 -26.43
CA ALA A 145 9.85 10.04 -24.98
C ALA A 145 11.17 10.72 -24.57
N ASP A 146 11.14 11.43 -23.44
CA ASP A 146 12.32 12.09 -22.86
C ASP A 146 13.34 11.06 -22.34
N ASN A 147 12.89 9.91 -21.83
CA ASN A 147 13.77 8.84 -21.39
C ASN A 147 13.17 7.45 -21.61
N HIS A 148 14.02 6.42 -21.62
CA HIS A 148 13.58 5.03 -21.68
C HIS A 148 14.44 4.10 -20.83
N THR A 149 13.87 2.94 -20.46
CA THR A 149 14.63 1.82 -19.92
C THR A 149 14.05 0.49 -20.38
N SER A 150 14.89 -0.52 -20.58
CA SER A 150 14.43 -1.89 -20.80
C SER A 150 14.40 -2.70 -19.51
N SER A 151 13.47 -3.63 -19.37
CA SER A 151 13.45 -4.64 -18.30
C SER A 151 12.90 -5.97 -18.80
N ILE A 152 13.42 -7.07 -18.26
CA ILE A 152 12.80 -8.38 -18.43
C ILE A 152 11.68 -8.51 -17.39
N LEU A 153 10.46 -8.71 -17.86
CA LEU A 153 9.26 -8.85 -17.04
C LEU A 153 8.77 -10.30 -17.06
N SER A 154 8.16 -10.74 -15.96
CA SER A 154 7.50 -12.04 -15.86
C SER A 154 6.36 -11.95 -14.85
N LEU A 155 5.14 -12.20 -15.32
CA LEU A 155 3.91 -12.13 -14.52
C LEU A 155 3.31 -13.54 -14.45
N PRO A 156 3.11 -14.11 -13.25
CA PRO A 156 2.80 -15.52 -13.09
C PRO A 156 1.34 -15.89 -13.30
N LEU A 157 0.45 -14.91 -13.48
CA LEU A 157 -0.99 -15.13 -13.62
C LEU A 157 -1.52 -14.34 -14.81
N ALA A 158 -2.38 -14.97 -15.60
CA ALA A 158 -3.22 -14.29 -16.58
C ALA A 158 -4.23 -13.36 -15.88
N GLY A 159 -4.73 -12.37 -16.61
CA GLY A 159 -5.66 -11.36 -16.12
C GLY A 159 -5.09 -9.94 -16.11
N LEU A 160 -5.84 -9.00 -15.52
CA LEU A 160 -5.44 -7.60 -15.46
C LEU A 160 -4.43 -7.34 -14.34
N TRP A 161 -3.39 -6.60 -14.69
CA TRP A 161 -2.37 -6.13 -13.77
C TRP A 161 -2.25 -4.61 -13.86
N ARG A 162 -2.29 -3.94 -12.70
CA ARG A 162 -1.89 -2.54 -12.57
C ARG A 162 -0.43 -2.50 -12.22
N ILE A 163 0.37 -1.75 -12.98
CA ILE A 163 1.77 -1.51 -12.68
C ILE A 163 1.93 -0.05 -12.28
N ASP A 164 2.35 0.15 -11.03
CA ASP A 164 2.62 1.44 -10.43
C ASP A 164 4.12 1.73 -10.54
N ALA A 165 4.49 2.79 -11.27
CA ALA A 165 5.87 3.24 -11.40
C ALA A 165 6.15 4.39 -10.43
N TYR A 166 7.29 4.30 -9.75
CA TYR A 166 7.77 5.26 -8.78
C TYR A 166 9.17 5.73 -9.18
N ILE A 167 9.40 7.03 -9.13
CA ILE A 167 10.72 7.62 -9.31
C ILE A 167 11.10 8.29 -8.00
N ASN A 168 12.25 7.88 -7.45
CA ASN A 168 12.75 8.35 -6.16
C ASN A 168 11.72 8.22 -5.01
N GLY A 169 10.91 7.15 -5.07
CA GLY A 169 9.85 6.86 -4.08
C GLY A 169 8.57 7.68 -4.26
N GLN A 170 8.48 8.57 -5.24
CA GLN A 170 7.27 9.31 -5.56
C GLN A 170 6.51 8.60 -6.68
N MET A 171 5.18 8.52 -6.56
CA MET A 171 4.31 7.97 -7.61
C MET A 171 4.52 8.79 -8.89
N PHE A 172 5.05 8.15 -9.93
CA PHE A 172 5.23 8.78 -11.22
C PHE A 172 3.96 8.62 -12.03
N GLY A 173 3.53 7.38 -12.26
CA GLY A 173 2.30 7.06 -12.98
C GLY A 173 2.02 5.56 -12.98
N ASN A 174 0.85 5.14 -13.45
CA ASN A 174 0.46 3.75 -13.52
C ASN A 174 -0.05 3.36 -14.91
N ILE A 175 0.10 2.07 -15.23
CA ILE A 175 -0.45 1.46 -16.45
C ILE A 175 -1.21 0.20 -16.07
N ILE A 176 -2.28 -0.10 -16.78
CA ILE A 176 -3.03 -1.35 -16.64
C ILE A 176 -2.83 -2.15 -17.92
N ILE A 177 -2.38 -3.39 -17.75
CA ILE A 177 -2.10 -4.34 -18.82
C ILE A 177 -2.94 -5.61 -18.63
N GLU A 178 -3.13 -6.34 -19.71
CA GLU A 178 -3.73 -7.68 -19.71
C GLU A 178 -2.65 -8.71 -19.99
N VAL A 179 -2.61 -9.76 -19.16
CA VAL A 179 -1.74 -10.92 -19.32
C VAL A 179 -2.59 -12.09 -19.81
N GLN A 180 -2.18 -12.69 -20.91
CA GLN A 180 -2.82 -13.85 -21.52
C GLN A 180 -2.29 -15.14 -20.90
N GLU A 181 -3.03 -16.24 -21.09
CA GLU A 181 -2.56 -17.59 -20.75
C GLU A 181 -1.43 -18.07 -21.64
#